data_AF-A0A2H3DY68-F1
#
_entry.id   AF-A0A2H3DY68-F1
#
_cell.length_a   1.000
_cell.length_b   1.000
_cell.length_c   1.000
_cell.angle_alpha   90.00
_cell.angle_beta   90.00
_cell.angle_gamma   90.00
#
_symmetry.space_group_name_H-M   'P 1'
#
loop_
_entity.id
_entity.type
_entity.pdbx_description
1 polymer ?
#
loop_
_entity_poly.entity_id
_entity_poly.type
_entity_poly.pdbx_seq_one_letter_code
_entity_poly.pdbx_strand_id
1 'polypeptide(L)' 'LLFVLAFLAFCPFALCAIYESYDSLPKKDFHYIIVGGGTAGNVLANRLTEDLDTSVLVLEAGKS' A
#
# COMPACT_ATOMS: atom_id res chain seq x y z
N LEU A 1 -26.26 12.16 9.73
CA LEU A 1 -25.18 12.98 9.12
C LEU A 1 -23.88 12.91 9.92
N LEU A 2 -23.87 13.26 11.21
CA LEU A 2 -22.66 13.20 12.05
C LEU A 2 -22.06 11.77 12.17
N PHE A 3 -22.91 10.74 12.32
CA PHE A 3 -22.47 9.34 12.33
C PHE A 3 -21.88 8.84 11.01
N VAL A 4 -22.36 9.37 9.87
CA VAL A 4 -21.84 9.02 8.53
C VAL A 4 -20.47 9.67 8.32
N LEU A 5 -20.31 10.91 8.77
CA LEU A 5 -19.02 11.60 8.76
C LEU A 5 -17.99 10.93 9.69
N ALA A 6 -18.41 10.44 10.85
CA ALA A 6 -17.55 9.67 11.75
C ALA A 6 -17.10 8.33 11.13
N PHE A 7 -17.97 7.65 10.39
CA PHE A 7 -17.62 6.41 9.68
C PHE A 7 -16.64 6.65 8.52
N LEU A 8 -16.78 7.77 7.80
CA LEU A 8 -15.84 8.17 6.76
C LEU A 8 -14.45 8.53 7.33
N ALA A 9 -14.39 9.09 8.53
CA ALA A 9 -13.14 9.39 9.23
C ALA A 9 -12.37 8.14 9.70
N PHE A 10 -13.05 7.00 9.83
CA PHE A 10 -12.46 5.71 10.21
C PHE A 10 -12.20 4.78 9.01
N CYS A 11 -12.41 5.24 7.78
CA CYS A 11 -12.06 4.46 6.61
C CYS A 11 -10.53 4.29 6.57
N PRO A 12 -9.98 3.06 6.63
CA PRO A 12 -8.54 2.86 6.58
C PRO A 12 -8.07 3.26 5.18
N PHE A 13 -7.41 4.41 5.09
CA PHE A 13 -6.79 4.89 3.86
C PHE A 13 -5.42 4.22 3.73
N ALA A 14 -5.26 3.35 2.73
CA ALA A 14 -3.95 2.88 2.31
C ALA A 14 -3.26 3.97 1.47
N LEU A 15 -2.19 4.57 1.99
CA LEU A 15 -1.36 5.51 1.24
C LEU A 15 -0.29 4.74 0.47
N CYS A 16 -0.11 5.03 -0.82
CA CYS A 16 0.91 4.43 -1.67
C CYS A 16 1.75 5.51 -2.34
N ALA A 17 3.06 5.28 -2.46
CA ALA A 17 3.99 6.09 -3.22
C ALA A 17 4.73 5.21 -4.23
N ILE A 18 4.97 5.75 -5.42
CA ILE A 18 5.69 5.07 -6.50
C ILE A 18 7.15 5.52 -6.47
N TYR A 19 8.06 4.54 -6.54
CA TYR A 19 9.50 4.74 -6.56
C TYR A 19 10.07 4.00 -7.77
N GLU A 20 10.90 4.67 -8.56
CA GLU A 20 11.51 4.08 -9.77
C GLU A 20 12.78 3.28 -9.48
N SER A 21 13.41 3.50 -8.33
CA SER A 21 14.63 2.82 -7.94
C SER A 21 14.61 2.40 -6.48
N TYR A 22 15.28 1.29 -6.19
CA TYR A 22 15.41 0.76 -4.84
C TYR A 22 16.11 1.73 -3.86
N ASP A 23 17.04 2.54 -4.36
CA ASP A 23 17.80 3.50 -3.55
C ASP A 23 16.99 4.71 -3.09
N SER A 24 15.88 5.01 -3.78
CA SER A 24 14.99 6.13 -3.44
C SER A 24 13.99 5.81 -2.31
N LEU A 25 13.97 4.56 -1.84
CA LEU A 25 13.04 4.14 -0.79
C LEU A 25 13.40 4.79 0.55
N PRO A 26 12.42 5.36 1.28
CA PRO A 26 12.65 5.98 2.59
C PRO A 26 12.99 4.97 3.69
N LYS A 27 12.65 3.70 3.49
CA LYS A 27 12.97 2.57 4.37
C LYS A 27 13.14 1.29 3.55
N LYS A 28 13.88 0.33 4.09
CA LYS A 28 14.16 -0.96 3.43
C LYS A 28 13.46 -2.15 4.08
N ASP A 29 12.85 -1.95 5.24
CA ASP A 29 12.11 -2.97 5.99
C ASP A 29 10.61 -2.86 5.71
N PHE A 30 10.04 -3.99 5.28
CA PHE A 30 8.62 -4.15 5.00
C PHE A 30 8.13 -5.46 5.60
N HIS A 31 6.89 -5.48 6.08
CA HIS A 31 6.27 -6.69 6.62
C HIS A 31 5.99 -7.71 5.51
N TYR A 32 5.63 -7.22 4.32
CA TYR A 32 5.38 -8.06 3.15
C TYR A 32 6.04 -7.48 1.89
N ILE A 33 6.47 -8.38 1.01
CA ILE A 33 6.92 -8.04 -0.35
C ILE A 33 6.04 -8.79 -1.34
N ILE A 34 5.42 -8.05 -2.25
CA ILE A 34 4.61 -8.58 -3.35
C ILE A 34 5.37 -8.34 -4.65
N VAL A 35 5.55 -9.39 -5.45
CA VAL A 35 6.18 -9.29 -6.77
C VAL A 35 5.06 -9.33 -7.82
N GLY A 36 4.85 -8.21 -8.51
CA GLY A 36 3.81 -7.97 -9.50
C GLY A 36 2.68 -7.06 -8.97
N GLY A 37 2.67 -5.80 -9.42
CA GLY A 37 1.63 -4.78 -9.20
C GLY A 37 0.44 -4.88 -10.17
N GLY A 38 0.05 -6.09 -10.54
CA GLY A 38 -1.18 -6.36 -11.31
C GLY A 38 -2.43 -6.38 -10.42
N THR A 39 -3.57 -6.81 -10.98
CA THR A 39 -4.87 -6.81 -10.27
C THR A 39 -4.83 -7.53 -8.93
N ALA A 40 -4.28 -8.75 -8.88
CA ALA A 40 -4.20 -9.53 -7.65
C ALA A 40 -3.22 -8.92 -6.63
N GLY A 41 -2.05 -8.46 -7.10
CA GLY A 41 -1.02 -7.87 -6.24
C GLY A 41 -1.51 -6.60 -5.55
N ASN A 42 -2.17 -5.71 -6.29
CA ASN A 42 -2.69 -4.47 -5.72
C ASN A 42 -3.88 -4.70 -4.78
N VAL A 43 -4.74 -5.70 -5.06
CA VAL A 43 -5.81 -6.09 -4.14
C VAL A 43 -5.22 -6.60 -2.82
N LEU A 44 -4.21 -7.48 -2.87
CA LEU A 44 -3.54 -7.96 -1.66
C LEU A 44 -2.85 -6.84 -0.90
N ALA A 45 -2.09 -5.98 -1.59
CA ALA A 45 -1.43 -4.83 -0.98
C ALA A 45 -2.44 -3.96 -0.23
N ASN A 46 -3.55 -3.58 -0.88
CA ASN A 46 -4.58 -2.76 -0.28
C ASN A 46 -5.16 -3.39 0.99
N ARG A 47 -5.45 -4.70 0.98
CA ARG A 47 -6.06 -5.39 2.14
C ARG A 47 -5.09 -5.56 3.30
N LEU A 48 -3.83 -5.87 3.02
CA LEU A 48 -2.80 -5.97 4.04
C LEU A 48 -2.56 -4.62 4.72
N THR A 49 -2.58 -3.52 3.96
CA THR A 49 -2.40 -2.15 4.49
C THR A 49 -3.66 -1.56 5.13
N GLU A 50 -4.76 -2.32 5.28
CA GLU A 50 -5.89 -1.89 6.13
C GLU A 50 -5.50 -1.91 7.61
N ASP A 51 -4.50 -2.72 7.98
CA ASP A 51 -3.80 -2.61 9.25
C ASP A 51 -2.73 -1.50 9.16
N LEU A 52 -2.85 -0.51 10.05
CA LEU A 52 -2.00 0.68 10.07
C LEU A 52 -0.54 0.38 10.46
N ASP A 53 -0.30 -0.74 11.15
CA ASP A 53 1.05 -1.16 11.52
C ASP A 53 1.72 -1.98 10.40
N THR A 54 0.95 -2.42 9.38
CA THR A 54 1.46 -3.23 8.28
C THR A 54 2.00 -2.38 7.14
N SER A 55 3.17 -2.77 6.61
CA SER A 55 3.81 -2.12 5.45
C SER A 55 4.09 -3.14 4.36
N VAL A 56 3.77 -2.77 3.12
CA VAL A 56 3.90 -3.64 1.95
C VAL A 56 4.76 -2.95 0.89
N LEU A 57 5.75 -3.68 0.36
CA LEU A 57 6.48 -3.28 -0.85
C LEU A 57 5.93 -4.06 -2.04
N VAL A 58 5.52 -3.36 -3.09
CA VAL A 58 5.11 -3.98 -4.35
C VAL A 58 6.21 -3.72 -5.39
N LEU A 59 6.79 -4.79 -5.93
CA LEU A 59 7.78 -4.74 -6.99
C LEU A 59 7.11 -5.02 -8.32
N GLU A 60 7.04 -4.02 -9.20
CA GLU A 60 6.45 -4.17 -10.54
C GLU A 60 7.54 -4.02 -11.60
N ALA A 61 7.58 -4.96 -12.55
CA ALA A 61 8.57 -4.97 -13.63
C ALA A 61 8.25 -4.00 -14.77
N GLY A 62 7.21 -3.17 -14.61
CA GLY A 62 6.71 -2.23 -15.60
C GLY A 62 7.82 -1.46 -16.32
N LYS A 63 7.56 -1.11 -17.58
CA LYS A 63 8.51 -0.34 -18.39
C LYS A 63 8.57 1.10 -17.89
N SER A 64 9.79 1.57 -17.61
CA SER A 64 10.12 2.99 -17.45
C SER A 64 9.78 3.80 -18.70
#